data_AF-A0A6N7I5N2-F1
#
_entry.id   AF-A0A6N7I5N2-F1
#
_cell.length_a   1.000
_cell.length_b   1.000
_cell.length_c   1.000
_cell.angle_alpha   90.00
_cell.angle_beta   90.00
_cell.angle_gamma   90.00
#
_symmetry.space_group_name_H-M   'P 1'
#
loop_
_entity.id
_entity.type
_entity.pdbx_description
1 polymer ?
#
loop_
_entity_poly.entity_id
_entity_poly.type
_entity_poly.pdbx_seq_one_letter_code
_entity_poly.pdbx_strand_id
1 'polypeptide(L)' 'MRTVGVAILGIFLGLVVGFLVFSELIGRMVAADGAVEAPWTFVIGFGPQICAAAGGVIAVVIDSRLRRRTGNQGVDS' A
#
# COMPACT_ATOMS: atom_id res chain seq x y z
N MET A 1 -6.38 -20.19 1.51
CA MET A 1 -6.55 -19.51 0.21
C MET A 1 -7.10 -18.09 0.35
N ARG A 2 -8.11 -17.82 1.19
CA ARG A 2 -8.73 -16.47 1.32
C ARG A 2 -7.77 -15.36 1.79
N THR A 3 -6.90 -15.62 2.77
CA THR A 3 -5.92 -14.64 3.28
C THR A 3 -4.86 -14.28 2.23
N VAL A 4 -4.46 -15.22 1.38
CA VAL A 4 -3.55 -14.95 0.24
C VAL A 4 -4.22 -14.01 -0.75
N GLY A 5 -5.52 -14.22 -1.05
CA GLY A 5 -6.29 -13.30 -1.90
C GLY A 5 -6.38 -11.89 -1.34
N VAL A 6 -6.58 -11.73 -0.02
CA VAL A 6 -6.59 -10.42 0.65
C VAL A 6 -5.22 -9.75 0.59
N ALA A 7 -4.14 -10.51 0.81
CA ALA A 7 -2.78 -9.98 0.71
C ALA A 7 -2.48 -9.47 -0.71
N ILE A 8 -2.83 -10.25 -1.74
CA ILE A 8 -2.65 -9.85 -3.14
C ILE A 8 -3.46 -8.59 -3.44
N LEU A 9 -4.72 -8.53 -3.04
CA LEU A 9 -5.56 -7.34 -3.22
C LEU A 9 -4.92 -6.11 -2.54
N GLY A 10 -4.43 -6.26 -1.31
CA GLY A 10 -3.73 -5.21 -0.59
C GLY A 10 -2.47 -4.72 -1.30
N ILE A 11 -1.68 -5.64 -1.87
CA ILE A 11 -0.47 -5.30 -2.64
C ILE A 11 -0.81 -4.46 -3.87
N PHE A 12 -1.81 -4.90 -4.66
CA PHE A 12 -2.23 -4.15 -5.84
C PHE A 12 -2.79 -2.78 -5.48
N LEU A 13 -3.61 -2.70 -4.43
CA LEU A 13 -4.17 -1.43 -3.98
C LEU A 13 -3.06 -0.47 -3.51
N GLY A 14 -2.12 -0.99 -2.72
CA GLY A 14 -0.95 -0.24 -2.26
C GLY A 14 -0.08 0.23 -3.42
N LEU A 15 0.11 -0.60 -4.45
CA LEU A 15 0.86 -0.24 -5.65
C LEU A 15 0.16 0.87 -6.45
N VAL A 16 -1.16 0.77 -6.65
CA VAL A 16 -1.93 1.81 -7.35
C VAL A 16 -1.85 3.13 -6.60
N VAL A 17 -2.06 3.12 -5.28
CA VAL A 17 -1.94 4.32 -4.44
C VAL A 17 -0.54 4.90 -4.51
N GLY A 18 0.49 4.05 -4.35
CA GLY A 18 1.89 4.48 -4.46
C GLY A 18 2.21 5.07 -5.84
N PHE A 19 1.75 4.43 -6.91
CA PHE A 19 1.95 4.94 -8.26
C PHE A 19 1.32 6.33 -8.45
N LEU A 20 0.07 6.53 -8.00
CA LEU A 20 -0.62 7.81 -8.14
C LEU A 20 0.05 8.93 -7.34
N VAL A 21 0.39 8.67 -6.08
CA VAL A 21 1.03 9.66 -5.19
C VAL A 21 2.40 10.06 -5.71
N PHE A 22 3.22 9.08 -6.10
CA PHE A 22 4.58 9.36 -6.57
C PHE A 22 4.59 9.97 -7.97
N SER A 23 3.64 9.62 -8.85
CA SER A 23 3.52 10.26 -10.17
C SER A 23 3.16 11.74 -10.04
N GLU A 24 2.23 12.09 -9.15
CA GLU A 24 1.89 13.48 -8.84
C GLU A 24 3.10 14.23 -8.25
N LEU A 25 3.83 13.59 -7.32
CA LEU A 25 5.04 14.17 -6.73
C LEU A 25 6.10 14.49 -7.78
N ILE A 26 6.36 13.56 -8.70
CA ILE A 26 7.30 13.75 -9.81
C ILE A 26 6.84 14.91 -10.69
N GLY A 27 5.55 14.95 -11.05
CA GLY A 27 4.98 16.03 -11.86
C GLY A 27 5.22 17.40 -11.22
N ARG A 28 5.03 17.51 -9.89
CA ARG A 28 5.29 18.75 -9.14
C ARG A 28 6.76 19.13 -9.11
N MET A 29 7.66 18.17 -8.91
CA MET A 29 9.11 18.43 -8.91
C MET A 29 9.62 18.89 -10.26
N VAL A 30 9.21 18.21 -11.34
CA VAL A 30 9.57 18.58 -12.70
C VAL A 30 9.01 19.97 -13.06
N ALA A 31 7.78 20.28 -12.62
CA ALA A 31 7.19 21.60 -12.87
C ALA A 31 7.87 22.73 -12.09
N ALA A 32 8.41 22.46 -10.90
CA ALA A 32 9.07 23.46 -10.06
C ALA A 32 10.52 23.72 -10.47
N ASP A 33 11.30 22.65 -10.65
CA ASP A 33 12.77 22.73 -10.77
C ASP A 33 13.28 22.28 -12.15
N GLY A 34 12.42 21.78 -13.03
CA GLY A 34 12.77 21.30 -14.37
C GLY A 34 13.51 19.96 -14.41
N ALA A 35 13.92 19.44 -13.25
CA ALA A 35 14.64 18.18 -13.11
C ALA A 35 14.29 17.46 -11.80
N VAL A 36 14.51 16.15 -11.77
CA VAL A 36 14.43 15.34 -10.55
C VAL A 36 15.85 14.98 -10.14
N GLU A 37 16.36 15.63 -9.10
CA GLU A 37 17.71 15.39 -8.60
C GLU A 37 17.74 14.29 -7.52
N ALA A 38 18.93 13.71 -7.30
CA ALA A 38 19.14 12.81 -6.18
C ALA A 38 18.94 13.59 -4.84
N PRO A 39 18.31 12.99 -3.82
CA PRO A 39 17.99 11.56 -3.68
C PRO A 39 16.59 11.15 -4.14
N TRP A 40 15.81 12.05 -4.75
CA TRP A 40 14.41 11.79 -5.08
C TRP A 40 14.23 10.64 -6.08
N THR A 41 15.21 10.42 -6.95
CA THR A 41 15.24 9.28 -7.87
C THR A 41 15.13 7.93 -7.16
N PHE A 42 15.76 7.76 -5.98
CA PHE A 42 15.62 6.55 -5.16
C PHE A 42 14.24 6.45 -4.54
N VAL A 43 13.74 7.57 -4.00
CA VAL A 43 12.43 7.63 -3.36
C VAL A 43 11.32 7.29 -4.37
N ILE A 44 11.44 7.77 -5.60
CA ILE A 44 10.54 7.44 -6.71
C ILE A 44 10.70 6.00 -7.17
N GLY A 45 11.94 5.52 -7.28
CA GLY A 45 12.24 4.18 -7.77
C GLY A 45 11.76 3.06 -6.84
N PHE A 46 11.64 3.32 -5.53
CA PHE A 46 11.23 2.32 -4.52
C PHE A 46 9.92 2.64 -3.80
N GLY A 47 9.46 3.90 -3.86
CA GLY A 47 8.29 4.37 -3.14
C GLY A 47 7.02 3.57 -3.44
N PRO A 48 6.62 3.41 -4.72
CA PRO A 48 5.46 2.61 -5.08
C PRO A 48 5.52 1.16 -4.59
N GLN A 49 6.71 0.55 -4.59
CA GLN A 49 6.94 -0.82 -4.13
C GLN A 49 6.79 -0.93 -2.61
N ILE A 50 7.27 0.07 -1.87
CA ILE A 50 7.06 0.15 -0.41
C ILE A 50 5.57 0.30 -0.11
N CYS A 51 4.84 1.14 -0.86
CA CYS A 51 3.39 1.27 -0.71
C CYS A 51 2.67 -0.06 -0.99
N ALA A 52 3.11 -0.82 -2.00
CA ALA A 52 2.58 -2.15 -2.29
C ALA A 52 2.81 -3.13 -1.13
N ALA A 53 4.02 -3.18 -0.59
CA ALA A 53 4.34 -4.02 0.58
C ALA A 53 3.49 -3.63 1.80
N ALA A 54 3.38 -2.33 2.08
CA ALA A 54 2.56 -1.81 3.17
C ALA A 54 1.08 -2.16 2.98
N GLY A 55 0.54 -2.02 1.76
CA GLY A 55 -0.83 -2.39 1.43
C GLY A 55 -1.13 -3.87 1.69
N GLY A 56 -0.21 -4.76 1.30
CA GLY A 56 -0.31 -6.19 1.60
C GLY A 56 -0.35 -6.49 3.11
N VAL A 57 0.58 -5.90 3.88
CA VAL A 57 0.65 -6.07 5.34
C VAL A 57 -0.62 -5.55 6.01
N ILE A 58 -1.06 -4.34 5.65
CA ILE A 58 -2.28 -3.72 6.20
C ILE A 58 -3.49 -4.59 5.91
N ALA A 59 -3.64 -5.09 4.68
CA ALA A 59 -4.76 -5.95 4.31
C ALA A 59 -4.81 -7.25 5.14
N VAL A 60 -3.65 -7.89 5.37
CA VAL A 60 -3.57 -9.10 6.22
C VAL A 60 -3.85 -8.77 7.69
N VAL A 61 -3.33 -7.66 8.20
CA VAL A 61 -3.62 -7.22 9.58
C VAL A 61 -5.11 -6.94 9.76
N ILE A 62 -5.78 -6.34 8.77
CA ILE A 62 -7.22 -6.10 8.80
C ILE A 62 -8.00 -7.42 8.74
N ASP A 63 -7.68 -8.34 7.82
CA ASP A 63 -8.35 -9.66 7.72
C ASP A 63 -8.21 -10.45 9.03
N SER A 64 -7.01 -10.46 9.63
CA SER A 64 -6.78 -11.16 10.90
C SER A 64 -7.53 -10.53 12.07
N ARG A 65 -7.61 -9.20 12.15
CA ARG A 65 -8.39 -8.49 13.19
C ARG A 65 -9.88 -8.71 13.04
N LEU A 66 -10.42 -8.70 11.81
CA LEU A 66 -11.83 -8.93 11.54
C LEU A 66 -12.26 -10.35 11.91
N ARG A 67 -11.45 -11.37 11.55
CA ARG A 67 -11.72 -12.77 11.92
C ARG A 67 -11.82 -12.97 13.43
N ARG A 68 -10.93 -12.34 14.20
CA ARG A 68 -10.94 -12.44 15.67
C ARG A 68 -12.23 -11.86 16.28
N ARG A 69 -12.79 -10.80 15.69
CA ARG A 69 -14.05 -10.20 16.17
C ARG A 69 -15.26 -11.09 15.91
N THR A 70 -15.34 -11.72 14.74
CA THR A 70 -16.47 -12.62 14.41
C THR A 70 -16.45 -13.90 15.25
N GLY A 71 -15.26 -14.42 15.59
CA GLY A 71 -15.15 -15.61 16.47
C GLY A 71 -15.60 -15.37 17.92
N ASN A 72 -15.58 -14.13 18.40
CA ASN A 72 -15.97 -13.78 19.78
C ASN A 72 -17.48 -13.55 19.95
N GLN A 73 -18.27 -13.53 18.87
CA GLN A 73 -19.73 -13.34 18.94
C GLN A 73 -20.53 -14.66 18.96
N GLY A 74 -19.87 -15.81 18.81
CA GLY A 74 -20.51 -17.13 18.84
C GLY A 74 -20.49 -17.84 20.20
N VAL A 75 -20.04 -17.18 21.26
CA VAL A 75 -19.90 -17.78 22.61
C VAL A 75 -21.03 -17.33 23.56
N ASP A 76 -21.81 -16.31 23.19
CA ASP A 76 -22.85 -15.72 24.06
C ASP A 76 -24.29 -16.12 23.66
N SER A 77 -24.48 -17.18 22.85
CA SER A 77 -25.80 -17.63 22.38
C SER A 77 -26.08 -19.09 22.72
#